data_AF-Q5BU42-F1
#
_entry.id   AF-Q5BU42-F1
#
_cell.length_a   1.000
_cell.length_b   1.000
_cell.length_c   1.000
_cell.angle_alpha   90.00
_cell.angle_beta   90.00
_cell.angle_gamma   90.00
#
_symmetry.space_group_name_H-M   'P 1'
#
loop_
_entity.id
_entity.type
_entity.pdbx_description
1 polymer ?
#
loop_
_entity_poly.entity_id
_entity_poly.type
_entity_poly.pdbx_seq_one_letter_code
_entity_poly.pdbx_strand_id
1 'polypeptide(L)'
;RVFTQKIHDLIGVQRDVPAPDMGTNAQTMAWILDEYSKFHGHSPAVVTGKPIDLGGSLGREAATGLGVIFATEALFAEYGMSISGMTFAIQGFGNVGTWAAKSIYDRGGKVVAVSDISGAITNPNGIDIPALLKHKESNGNLTEFSGADAMDPNDLLVHECDVLIPCALGGVLNKENAADVKAKYIIEA
;
A
#
# COMPACT_ATOMS: atom_id res chain seq x y z
N ARG A 1 -14.70 6.95 -17.95
CA ARG A 1 -15.23 7.89 -18.97
C ARG A 1 -16.62 8.41 -18.60
N VAL A 2 -17.68 7.59 -18.61
CA VAL A 2 -19.05 8.04 -18.22
C VAL A 2 -19.06 8.74 -16.85
N PHE A 3 -18.35 8.20 -15.86
CA PHE A 3 -18.20 8.85 -14.56
C PHE A 3 -17.64 10.29 -14.68
N THR A 4 -16.52 10.47 -15.38
CA THR A 4 -15.92 11.79 -15.66
C THR A 4 -16.89 12.73 -16.37
N GLN A 5 -17.68 12.23 -17.33
CA GLN A 5 -18.69 13.04 -18.01
C GLN A 5 -19.77 13.57 -17.06
N LYS A 6 -20.04 12.89 -15.94
CA LYS A 6 -21.04 13.30 -14.95
C LYS A 6 -20.48 14.26 -13.90
N ILE A 7 -19.17 14.35 -13.74
CA ILE A 7 -18.52 15.16 -12.70
C ILE A 7 -17.57 16.23 -13.26
N HIS A 8 -17.42 16.38 -14.58
CA HIS A 8 -16.44 17.31 -15.17
C HIS A 8 -16.70 18.78 -14.79
N ASP A 9 -17.93 19.13 -14.40
CA ASP A 9 -18.28 20.48 -13.93
C ASP A 9 -17.97 20.69 -12.44
N LEU A 10 -17.65 19.62 -11.72
CA LEU A 10 -17.30 19.63 -10.30
C LEU A 10 -15.79 19.61 -10.08
N ILE A 11 -15.03 19.01 -11.01
CA ILE A 11 -13.57 18.91 -10.95
C ILE A 11 -12.87 19.96 -11.81
N GLY A 12 -11.61 20.27 -11.49
CA GLY A 12 -10.81 21.26 -12.20
C GLY A 12 -9.50 21.54 -11.47
N VAL A 13 -8.51 22.07 -12.21
CA VAL A 13 -7.13 22.27 -11.72
C VAL A 13 -7.04 23.05 -10.40
N GLN A 14 -7.94 24.03 -10.20
CA GLN A 14 -8.00 24.87 -8.99
C GLN A 14 -9.27 24.63 -8.17
N ARG A 15 -9.98 23.52 -8.40
CA ARG A 15 -11.27 23.24 -7.76
C ARG A 15 -11.24 21.92 -7.00
N ASP A 16 -11.07 20.83 -7.74
CA ASP A 16 -11.00 19.48 -7.20
C ASP A 16 -10.19 18.63 -8.19
N VAL A 17 -9.17 17.96 -7.67
CA VAL A 17 -8.16 17.25 -8.45
C VAL A 17 -8.16 15.78 -8.01
N PRO A 18 -8.88 14.90 -8.73
CA PRO A 18 -8.91 13.49 -8.42
C PRO A 18 -7.53 12.83 -8.45
N ALA A 19 -7.42 11.72 -7.73
CA ALA A 19 -6.24 10.86 -7.66
C ALA A 19 -6.67 9.38 -7.65
N PRO A 20 -5.74 8.43 -7.85
CA PRO A 20 -6.02 7.02 -7.62
C PRO A 20 -6.33 6.73 -6.15
N ASP A 21 -7.23 5.78 -5.97
CA ASP A 21 -7.54 5.09 -4.72
C ASP A 21 -7.74 3.58 -5.00
N MET A 22 -8.19 2.80 -4.01
CA MET A 22 -8.42 1.35 -4.14
C MET A 22 -9.25 1.00 -5.38
N GLY A 23 -8.73 0.07 -6.18
CA GLY A 23 -9.39 -0.38 -7.42
C GLY A 23 -9.19 0.56 -8.62
N THR A 24 -8.43 1.65 -8.48
CA THR A 24 -8.06 2.56 -9.58
C THR A 24 -6.54 2.76 -9.63
N ASN A 25 -6.03 3.20 -10.78
CA ASN A 25 -4.59 3.32 -11.00
C ASN A 25 -4.25 4.39 -12.05
N ALA A 26 -2.98 4.44 -12.47
CA ALA A 26 -2.51 5.36 -13.49
C ALA A 26 -3.28 5.25 -14.82
N GLN A 27 -3.67 4.04 -15.24
CA GLN A 27 -4.49 3.86 -16.42
C GLN A 27 -5.88 4.50 -16.26
N THR A 28 -6.49 4.36 -15.07
CA THR A 28 -7.76 5.05 -14.76
C THR A 28 -7.60 6.56 -14.86
N MET A 29 -6.53 7.13 -14.30
CA MET A 29 -6.26 8.57 -14.34
C MET A 29 -6.01 9.07 -15.76
N ALA A 30 -5.35 8.28 -16.61
CA ALA A 30 -5.19 8.60 -18.03
C ALA A 30 -6.55 8.74 -18.74
N TRP A 31 -7.53 7.87 -18.43
CA TRP A 31 -8.87 7.99 -18.99
C TRP A 31 -9.66 9.19 -18.44
N ILE A 32 -9.45 9.58 -17.18
CA ILE A 32 -10.08 10.79 -16.64
C ILE A 32 -9.48 12.03 -17.31
N LEU A 33 -8.16 12.12 -17.45
CA LEU A 33 -7.49 13.21 -18.16
C LEU A 33 -8.02 13.35 -19.59
N ASP A 34 -8.03 12.24 -20.34
CA ASP A 34 -8.48 12.23 -21.74
C ASP A 34 -9.95 12.64 -21.87
N GLU A 35 -10.83 12.11 -21.01
CA GLU A 35 -12.25 12.43 -21.06
C GLU A 35 -12.55 13.87 -20.65
N TYR A 36 -11.92 14.37 -19.58
CA TYR A 36 -12.06 15.76 -19.14
C TYR A 36 -11.58 16.76 -20.21
N SER A 37 -10.46 16.43 -20.88
CA SER A 37 -9.85 17.30 -21.88
C SER A 37 -10.75 17.56 -23.10
N LYS A 38 -11.75 16.69 -23.37
CA LYS A 38 -12.74 16.90 -24.43
C LYS A 38 -13.70 18.06 -24.14
N PHE A 39 -13.95 18.36 -22.86
CA PHE A 39 -14.87 19.41 -22.42
C PHE A 39 -14.15 20.75 -22.18
N HIS A 40 -12.94 20.70 -21.62
CA HIS A 40 -12.24 21.87 -21.09
C HIS A 40 -10.87 22.15 -21.73
N GLY A 41 -10.50 21.40 -22.78
CA GLY A 41 -9.17 21.46 -23.38
C GLY A 41 -8.11 20.73 -22.55
N HIS A 42 -6.90 20.58 -23.11
CA HIS A 42 -5.83 19.80 -22.51
C HIS A 42 -5.43 20.35 -21.12
N SER A 43 -5.73 19.58 -20.07
CA SER A 43 -5.60 20.02 -18.67
C SER A 43 -4.87 18.97 -17.83
N PRO A 44 -3.56 18.78 -17.98
CA PRO A 44 -2.83 17.67 -17.35
C PRO A 44 -2.89 17.70 -15.82
N ALA A 45 -3.03 18.88 -15.20
CA ALA A 45 -3.11 19.03 -13.75
C ALA A 45 -4.50 18.71 -13.16
N VAL A 46 -5.51 18.35 -13.97
CA VAL A 46 -6.87 18.04 -13.47
C VAL A 46 -6.92 16.73 -12.68
N VAL A 47 -5.97 15.83 -12.88
CA VAL A 47 -5.84 14.59 -12.08
C VAL A 47 -4.38 14.29 -11.77
N THR A 48 -4.12 13.68 -10.62
CA THR A 48 -2.78 13.20 -10.22
C THR A 48 -2.67 11.69 -10.40
N GLY A 49 -1.47 11.12 -10.18
CA GLY A 49 -1.26 9.67 -10.31
C GLY A 49 -1.33 9.13 -11.74
N LYS A 50 -1.15 9.99 -12.74
CA LYS A 50 -1.09 9.62 -14.17
C LYS A 50 0.19 8.85 -14.53
N PRO A 51 0.23 8.15 -15.68
CA PRO A 51 1.47 7.64 -16.24
C PRO A 51 2.48 8.76 -16.47
N ILE A 52 3.77 8.45 -16.41
CA ILE A 52 4.85 9.42 -16.65
C ILE A 52 4.70 10.06 -18.04
N ASP A 53 4.36 9.25 -19.05
CA ASP A 53 4.13 9.68 -20.44
C ASP A 53 3.02 10.74 -20.58
N LEU A 54 2.14 10.87 -19.58
CA LEU A 54 1.03 11.83 -19.56
C LEU A 54 1.19 12.92 -18.48
N GLY A 55 2.43 13.21 -18.06
CA GLY A 55 2.72 14.22 -17.05
C GLY A 55 2.47 13.73 -15.62
N GLY A 56 2.68 12.44 -15.38
CA GLY A 56 2.82 11.87 -14.03
C GLY A 56 4.13 12.30 -13.36
N SER A 57 4.17 12.25 -12.04
CA SER A 57 5.40 12.51 -11.27
C SER A 57 6.16 11.23 -11.03
N LEU A 58 7.48 11.27 -11.20
CA LEU A 58 8.38 10.22 -10.72
C LEU A 58 8.19 10.03 -9.20
N GLY A 59 8.31 8.78 -8.75
CA GLY A 59 8.15 8.41 -7.34
C GLY A 59 6.71 8.39 -6.82
N ARG A 60 5.70 8.84 -7.59
CA ARG A 60 4.30 8.89 -7.11
C ARG A 60 3.74 7.53 -6.72
N GLU A 61 4.11 6.48 -7.46
CA GLU A 61 3.67 5.11 -7.17
C GLU A 61 4.18 4.63 -5.82
N ALA A 62 5.45 4.91 -5.51
CA ALA A 62 6.09 4.56 -4.25
C ALA A 62 5.72 5.46 -3.07
N ALA A 63 5.19 6.66 -3.33
CA ALA A 63 5.12 7.75 -2.35
C ALA A 63 4.41 7.37 -1.05
N THR A 64 3.23 6.72 -1.11
CA THR A 64 2.47 6.38 0.10
C THR A 64 3.21 5.33 0.94
N GLY A 65 3.68 4.24 0.32
CA GLY A 65 4.43 3.21 1.04
C GLY A 65 5.75 3.74 1.61
N LEU A 66 6.45 4.64 0.90
CA LEU A 66 7.63 5.32 1.45
C LEU A 66 7.28 6.26 2.60
N GLY A 67 6.16 6.97 2.53
CA GLY A 67 5.66 7.83 3.61
C GLY A 67 5.41 7.07 4.91
N VAL A 68 4.81 5.87 4.82
CA VAL A 68 4.64 4.94 5.96
C VAL A 68 5.98 4.62 6.61
N ILE A 69 7.01 4.36 5.80
CA ILE A 69 8.33 4.05 6.32
C ILE A 69 9.01 5.28 6.92
N PHE A 70 8.90 6.45 6.30
CA PHE A 70 9.44 7.69 6.88
C PHE A 70 8.77 8.03 8.21
N ALA A 71 7.46 7.83 8.33
CA ALA A 71 6.75 8.00 9.59
C ALA A 71 7.22 6.98 10.65
N THR A 72 7.47 5.73 10.24
CA THR A 72 8.02 4.69 11.11
C THR A 72 9.42 5.05 11.60
N GLU A 73 10.32 5.51 10.72
CA GLU A 73 11.67 5.94 11.07
C GLU A 73 11.64 7.16 12.02
N ALA A 74 10.77 8.12 11.76
CA ALA A 74 10.59 9.28 12.64
C ALA A 74 10.11 8.87 14.03
N LEU A 75 9.13 7.96 14.13
CA LEU A 75 8.67 7.41 15.40
C LEU A 75 9.79 6.67 16.13
N PHE A 76 10.53 5.81 15.43
CA PHE A 76 11.60 5.03 16.03
C PHE A 76 12.78 5.88 16.50
N ALA A 77 13.08 6.99 15.81
CA ALA A 77 14.11 7.93 16.23
C ALA A 77 13.85 8.50 17.63
N GLU A 78 12.59 8.78 17.99
CA GLU A 78 12.20 9.25 19.33
C GLU A 78 12.54 8.24 20.44
N TYR A 79 12.65 6.95 20.10
CA TYR A 79 12.99 5.87 21.03
C TYR A 79 14.42 5.35 20.86
N GLY A 80 15.24 5.96 20.01
CA GLY A 80 16.59 5.47 19.70
C GLY A 80 16.58 4.10 19.00
N MET A 81 15.49 3.78 18.31
CA MET A 81 15.29 2.53 17.57
C MET A 81 15.51 2.74 16.08
N SER A 82 15.58 1.64 15.33
CA SER A 82 15.64 1.65 13.87
C SER A 82 14.81 0.51 13.30
N ILE A 83 14.48 0.56 12.00
CA ILE A 83 13.75 -0.51 11.31
C ILE A 83 14.54 -1.82 11.31
N SER A 84 15.88 -1.73 11.25
CA SER A 84 16.75 -2.90 11.23
C SER A 84 16.54 -3.76 12.48
N GLY A 85 16.26 -5.05 12.26
CA GLY A 85 16.04 -6.03 13.32
C GLY A 85 14.63 -6.07 13.92
N MET A 86 13.74 -5.15 13.54
CA MET A 86 12.32 -5.19 13.94
C MET A 86 11.52 -6.15 13.07
N THR A 87 10.45 -6.71 13.63
CA THR A 87 9.51 -7.59 12.92
C THR A 87 8.24 -6.84 12.53
N PHE A 88 7.75 -7.10 11.31
CA PHE A 88 6.62 -6.39 10.70
C PHE A 88 5.55 -7.37 10.20
N ALA A 89 4.29 -7.08 10.49
CA ALA A 89 3.13 -7.69 9.84
C ALA A 89 2.41 -6.65 8.98
N ILE A 90 2.05 -7.00 7.74
CA ILE A 90 1.45 -6.06 6.77
C ILE A 90 0.12 -6.62 6.28
N GLN A 91 -0.97 -5.92 6.57
CA GLN A 91 -2.28 -6.26 6.02
C GLN A 91 -2.51 -5.48 4.73
N GLY A 92 -2.59 -6.19 3.61
CA GLY A 92 -2.71 -5.60 2.28
C GLY A 92 -1.38 -5.61 1.53
N PHE A 93 -1.34 -6.25 0.37
CA PHE A 93 -0.17 -6.29 -0.53
C PHE A 93 -0.50 -5.70 -1.90
N GLY A 94 -1.23 -4.58 -1.90
CA GLY A 94 -1.40 -3.70 -3.04
C GLY A 94 -0.30 -2.63 -3.09
N ASN A 95 -0.52 -1.53 -3.82
CA ASN A 95 0.49 -0.49 -4.02
C ASN A 95 1.19 -0.04 -2.72
N VAL A 96 0.43 0.31 -1.67
CA VAL A 96 1.01 0.79 -0.41
C VAL A 96 1.84 -0.29 0.29
N GLY A 97 1.23 -1.45 0.55
CA GLY A 97 1.87 -2.55 1.27
C GLY A 97 3.10 -3.13 0.55
N THR A 98 3.06 -3.24 -0.78
CA THR A 98 4.20 -3.67 -1.60
C THR A 98 5.41 -2.73 -1.43
N TRP A 99 5.20 -1.42 -1.55
CA TRP A 99 6.27 -0.43 -1.38
C TRP A 99 6.76 -0.34 0.07
N ALA A 100 5.86 -0.46 1.05
CA ALA A 100 6.22 -0.53 2.46
C ALA A 100 7.10 -1.76 2.75
N ALA A 101 6.67 -2.95 2.33
CA ALA A 101 7.40 -4.20 2.54
C ALA A 101 8.79 -4.18 1.90
N LYS A 102 8.89 -3.69 0.66
CA LYS A 102 10.17 -3.52 -0.03
C LYS A 102 11.09 -2.58 0.76
N SER A 103 10.56 -1.45 1.19
CA SER A 103 11.34 -0.42 1.90
C SER A 103 11.78 -0.88 3.30
N ILE A 104 10.97 -1.69 3.99
CA ILE A 104 11.32 -2.37 5.25
C ILE A 104 12.48 -3.35 5.03
N TYR A 105 12.35 -4.22 4.02
CA TYR A 105 13.38 -5.20 3.66
C TYR A 105 14.72 -4.53 3.32
N ASP A 106 14.69 -3.48 2.49
CA ASP A 106 15.87 -2.71 2.09
C ASP A 106 16.59 -2.05 3.29
N ARG A 107 15.90 -1.88 4.43
CA ARG A 107 16.42 -1.29 5.68
C ARG A 107 16.74 -2.33 6.76
N GLY A 108 16.71 -3.62 6.43
CA GLY A 108 17.04 -4.70 7.35
C GLY A 108 15.92 -5.07 8.35
N GLY A 109 14.69 -4.57 8.14
CA GLY A 109 13.52 -5.04 8.86
C GLY A 109 13.05 -6.41 8.35
N LYS A 110 12.40 -7.19 9.20
CA LYS A 110 11.88 -8.52 8.86
C LYS A 110 10.37 -8.48 8.71
N VAL A 111 9.87 -8.67 7.49
CA VAL A 111 8.43 -8.85 7.27
C VAL A 111 8.09 -10.30 7.57
N VAL A 112 7.34 -10.56 8.64
CA VAL A 112 7.04 -11.91 9.13
C VAL A 112 5.64 -12.39 8.74
N ALA A 113 4.74 -11.49 8.36
CA ALA A 113 3.41 -11.83 7.86
C ALA A 113 2.91 -10.79 6.84
N VAL A 114 2.21 -11.28 5.80
CA VAL A 114 1.60 -10.45 4.75
C VAL A 114 0.24 -11.02 4.38
N SER A 115 -0.76 -10.16 4.11
CA SER A 115 -2.02 -10.58 3.50
C SER A 115 -2.41 -9.78 2.27
N ASP A 116 -3.23 -10.39 1.41
CA ASP A 116 -3.97 -9.73 0.35
C ASP A 116 -5.36 -10.38 0.20
N ILE A 117 -6.07 -10.07 -0.89
CA ILE A 117 -7.42 -10.61 -1.13
C ILE A 117 -7.44 -12.14 -1.33
N SER A 118 -6.31 -12.77 -1.66
CA SER A 118 -6.19 -14.22 -1.86
C SER A 118 -5.91 -14.99 -0.58
N GLY A 119 -5.53 -14.31 0.50
CA GLY A 119 -5.29 -14.89 1.81
C GLY A 119 -4.10 -14.24 2.53
N ALA A 120 -3.49 -14.97 3.45
CA ALA A 120 -2.35 -14.49 4.23
C ALA A 120 -1.24 -15.54 4.29
N ILE A 121 -0.01 -15.08 4.45
CA ILE A 121 1.20 -15.90 4.59
C ILE A 121 2.06 -15.41 5.76
N THR A 122 2.81 -16.33 6.35
CA THR A 122 3.74 -16.05 7.44
C THR A 122 5.07 -16.79 7.26
N ASN A 123 6.15 -16.15 7.69
CA ASN A 123 7.45 -16.79 7.87
C ASN A 123 8.16 -16.16 9.07
N PRO A 124 8.29 -16.87 10.20
CA PRO A 124 8.95 -16.35 11.42
C PRO A 124 10.40 -15.90 11.20
N ASN A 125 11.08 -16.46 10.18
CA ASN A 125 12.45 -16.10 9.84
C ASN A 125 12.54 -14.84 8.94
N GLY A 126 11.39 -14.34 8.47
CA GLY A 126 11.27 -13.25 7.51
C GLY A 126 10.95 -13.76 6.10
N ILE A 127 9.99 -13.12 5.45
CA ILE A 127 9.60 -13.38 4.06
C ILE A 127 10.62 -12.72 3.13
N ASP A 128 11.09 -13.45 2.12
CA ASP A 128 11.92 -12.90 1.05
C ASP A 128 11.05 -11.98 0.16
N ILE A 129 11.09 -10.68 0.44
CA ILE A 129 10.30 -9.68 -0.27
C ILE A 129 10.64 -9.62 -1.76
N PRO A 130 11.92 -9.56 -2.20
CA PRO A 130 12.26 -9.68 -3.61
C PRO A 130 11.65 -10.90 -4.33
N ALA A 131 11.65 -12.07 -3.69
CA ALA A 131 11.03 -13.27 -4.25
C ALA A 131 9.50 -13.17 -4.29
N LEU A 132 8.88 -12.64 -3.23
CA LEU A 132 7.43 -12.43 -3.17
C LEU A 132 6.95 -11.44 -4.24
N LEU A 133 7.70 -10.36 -4.50
CA LEU A 133 7.39 -9.41 -5.56
C LEU A 133 7.35 -10.09 -6.93
N LYS A 134 8.37 -10.91 -7.25
CA LYS A 134 8.41 -11.67 -8.52
C LYS A 134 7.24 -12.64 -8.64
N HIS A 135 6.86 -13.29 -7.54
CA HIS A 135 5.69 -14.17 -7.49
C HIS A 135 4.40 -13.43 -7.84
N LYS A 136 4.19 -12.24 -7.24
CA LYS A 136 3.02 -11.39 -7.54
C LYS A 136 3.04 -10.83 -8.96
N GLU A 137 4.21 -10.47 -9.50
CA GLU A 137 4.36 -10.04 -10.90
C GLU A 137 3.97 -11.14 -11.90
N SER A 138 4.17 -12.41 -11.55
CA SER A 138 3.70 -13.56 -12.34
C SER A 138 2.21 -13.88 -12.19
N ASN A 139 1.45 -13.01 -11.51
CA ASN A 139 0.04 -13.20 -11.14
C ASN A 139 -0.22 -14.40 -10.22
N GLY A 140 0.77 -14.83 -9.43
CA GLY A 140 0.57 -15.85 -8.41
C GLY A 140 -0.32 -15.35 -7.26
N ASN A 141 -1.15 -16.25 -6.71
CA ASN A 141 -1.88 -15.97 -5.48
C ASN A 141 -0.88 -15.88 -4.32
N LEU A 142 -1.10 -14.98 -3.35
CA LEU A 142 -0.19 -14.78 -2.23
C LEU A 142 0.06 -16.09 -1.45
N THR A 143 -1.01 -16.87 -1.25
CA THR A 143 -0.99 -18.15 -0.53
C THR A 143 -0.25 -19.28 -1.26
N GLU A 144 0.07 -19.11 -2.54
CA GLU A 144 0.85 -20.07 -3.34
C GLU A 144 2.36 -19.78 -3.31
N PHE A 145 2.79 -18.74 -2.60
CA PHE A 145 4.19 -18.40 -2.48
C PHE A 145 4.95 -19.44 -1.65
N SER A 146 5.92 -20.13 -2.26
CA SER A 146 6.64 -21.24 -1.62
C SER A 146 7.61 -20.85 -0.50
N GLY A 147 7.90 -19.55 -0.34
CA GLY A 147 8.82 -19.04 0.68
C GLY A 147 8.16 -18.70 2.02
N ALA A 148 6.89 -19.04 2.21
CA ALA A 148 6.13 -18.80 3.43
C ALA A 148 5.00 -19.82 3.59
N ASP A 149 4.51 -19.99 4.82
CA ASP A 149 3.37 -20.85 5.12
C ASP A 149 2.07 -20.05 5.05
N ALA A 150 0.99 -20.66 4.57
CA ALA A 150 -0.33 -20.03 4.60
C ALA A 150 -0.82 -19.86 6.04
N MET A 151 -1.50 -18.74 6.30
CA MET A 151 -2.14 -18.45 7.60
C MET A 151 -3.55 -17.92 7.41
N ASP A 152 -4.37 -17.96 8.47
CA ASP A 152 -5.68 -17.30 8.46
C ASP A 152 -5.49 -15.77 8.37
N PRO A 153 -6.15 -15.07 7.43
CA PRO A 153 -6.07 -13.61 7.35
C PRO A 153 -6.49 -12.87 8.63
N ASN A 154 -7.39 -13.45 9.43
CA ASN A 154 -7.81 -12.87 10.71
C ASN A 154 -6.70 -12.94 11.77
N ASP A 155 -5.85 -13.97 11.70
CA ASP A 155 -4.72 -14.13 12.61
C ASP A 155 -3.61 -13.11 12.35
N LEU A 156 -3.55 -12.51 11.15
CA LEU A 156 -2.49 -11.57 10.80
C LEU A 156 -2.53 -10.31 11.67
N LEU A 157 -3.71 -9.77 11.95
CA LEU A 157 -3.87 -8.52 12.72
C LEU A 157 -3.45 -8.68 14.19
N VAL A 158 -3.44 -9.91 14.68
CA VAL A 158 -3.09 -10.28 16.07
C VAL A 158 -1.79 -11.10 16.12
N HIS A 159 -1.09 -11.20 14.99
CA HIS A 159 0.15 -11.94 14.87
C HIS A 159 1.26 -11.29 15.69
N GLU A 160 2.16 -12.11 16.22
CA GLU A 160 3.28 -11.62 17.01
C GLU A 160 4.29 -10.90 16.10
N CYS A 161 4.43 -9.59 16.31
CA CYS A 161 5.38 -8.73 15.61
C CYS A 161 5.67 -7.48 16.46
N ASP A 162 6.69 -6.71 16.13
CA ASP A 162 6.94 -5.42 16.76
C ASP A 162 6.03 -4.33 16.17
N VAL A 163 5.79 -4.39 14.85
CA VAL A 163 5.05 -3.37 14.10
C VAL A 163 3.97 -4.00 13.22
N LEU A 164 2.73 -3.53 13.36
CA LEU A 164 1.61 -3.85 12.47
C LEU A 164 1.32 -2.69 11.52
N ILE A 165 1.17 -2.98 10.22
CA ILE A 165 0.84 -2.00 9.18
C ILE A 165 -0.47 -2.41 8.49
N PRO A 166 -1.63 -1.90 8.93
CA PRO A 166 -2.88 -2.05 8.20
C PRO A 166 -2.92 -1.08 7.02
N CYS A 167 -2.99 -1.60 5.78
CA CYS A 167 -3.03 -0.80 4.55
C CYS A 167 -4.02 -1.36 3.50
N ALA A 168 -5.09 -2.03 3.97
CA ALA A 168 -6.11 -2.64 3.13
C ALA A 168 -7.46 -1.94 3.23
N LEU A 169 -8.19 -2.12 4.34
CA LEU A 169 -9.53 -1.56 4.56
C LEU A 169 -9.60 -0.88 5.92
N GLY A 170 -10.46 0.13 6.03
CA GLY A 170 -10.74 0.78 7.32
C GLY A 170 -11.57 -0.10 8.27
N GLY A 171 -11.43 0.15 9.58
CA GLY A 171 -12.23 -0.52 10.62
C GLY A 171 -11.83 -1.98 10.92
N VAL A 172 -10.69 -2.43 10.37
CA VAL A 172 -10.17 -3.79 10.56
C VAL A 172 -9.65 -4.04 11.98
N LEU A 173 -9.14 -3.01 12.65
CA LEU A 173 -8.90 -3.01 14.09
C LEU A 173 -10.11 -2.41 14.78
N ASN A 174 -10.75 -3.20 15.63
CA ASN A 174 -12.01 -2.83 16.27
C ASN A 174 -12.12 -3.47 17.66
N LYS A 175 -13.24 -3.23 18.35
CA LYS A 175 -13.47 -3.70 19.72
C LYS A 175 -13.34 -5.22 19.90
N GLU A 176 -13.44 -6.00 18.82
CA GLU A 176 -13.45 -7.47 18.86
C GLU A 176 -12.04 -8.05 18.84
N ASN A 177 -11.06 -7.37 18.22
CA ASN A 177 -9.69 -7.87 18.08
C ASN A 177 -8.62 -6.95 18.69
N ALA A 178 -8.96 -5.71 19.07
CA ALA A 178 -7.99 -4.75 19.60
C ALA A 178 -7.26 -5.24 20.86
N ALA A 179 -7.94 -6.03 21.70
CA ALA A 179 -7.33 -6.61 22.91
C ALA A 179 -6.30 -7.71 22.61
N ASP A 180 -6.36 -8.30 21.42
CA ASP A 180 -5.51 -9.42 21.02
C ASP A 180 -4.31 -8.96 20.16
N VAL A 181 -4.25 -7.68 19.77
CA VAL A 181 -3.13 -7.13 19.01
C VAL A 181 -1.85 -7.19 19.85
N LYS A 182 -0.86 -7.94 19.35
CA LYS A 182 0.43 -8.14 20.01
C LYS A 182 1.49 -7.11 19.60
N ALA A 183 1.26 -6.40 18.51
CA ALA A 183 2.18 -5.38 18.01
C ALA A 183 2.38 -4.26 19.01
N LYS A 184 3.63 -3.80 19.18
CA LYS A 184 3.96 -2.67 20.05
C LYS A 184 3.64 -1.34 19.39
N TYR A 185 3.74 -1.31 18.06
CA TYR A 185 3.46 -0.15 17.23
C TYR A 185 2.48 -0.51 16.13
N ILE A 186 1.55 0.39 15.86
CA ILE A 186 0.64 0.31 14.71
C ILE A 186 0.91 1.54 13.85
N ILE A 187 1.24 1.34 12.57
CA ILE A 187 1.46 2.41 11.60
C ILE A 187 0.34 2.33 10.56
N GLU A 188 -0.65 3.21 10.70
CA GLU A 188 -1.79 3.28 9.77
C GLU A 188 -1.35 3.83 8.41
N ALA A 189 -1.73 3.12 7.35
CA ALA A 189 -1.19 3.29 6.01
C ALA A 189 -2.29 3.35 4.93
#